data_AF-A0A356X2P2-F1
#
_entry.id   AF-A0A356X2P2-F1
#
_cell.length_a   1.000
_cell.length_b   1.000
_cell.length_c   1.000
_cell.angle_alpha   90.00
_cell.angle_beta   90.00
_cell.angle_gamma   90.00
#
_symmetry.space_group_name_H-M   'P 1'
#
loop_
_entity.id
_entity.type
_entity.pdbx_description
1 polymer ?
#
loop_
_entity_poly.entity_id
_entity_poly.type
_entity_poly.pdbx_seq_one_letter_code
_entity_poly.pdbx_strand_id
1 'polypeptide(L)'
;MQPILFELGPFTIHTVSLFHTGGILIGIWWLYRQAIKNRVDPQKIMDLAVIVVLWAIIGARLFSILFDGSLQWYLQNPLKILMLWNGGFTFYGGFLFGLGAGIWYVRKHDLDLWQISDMAAPGLALGIAFGRLGCFF
;
A
#
# COMPACT_ATOMS: atom_id res chain seq x y z
N MET A 1 0.52 22.11 5.44
CA MET A 1 -0.62 23.05 5.32
C MET A 1 -1.87 22.26 5.71
N GLN A 2 -3.12 22.63 5.40
CA GLN A 2 -4.34 22.09 6.07
C GLN A 2 -4.33 20.54 6.16
N PRO A 3 -4.05 19.95 7.35
CA PRO A 3 -3.90 18.50 7.48
C PRO A 3 -5.25 17.76 7.39
N ILE A 4 -6.35 18.50 7.33
CA ILE A 4 -7.73 18.04 7.36
C ILE A 4 -8.46 18.67 6.17
N LEU A 5 -8.94 17.83 5.24
CA LEU A 5 -9.69 18.27 4.05
C LEU A 5 -11.18 18.41 4.34
N PHE A 6 -11.75 17.44 5.06
CA PHE A 6 -13.15 17.41 5.42
C PHE A 6 -13.32 16.75 6.80
N GLU A 7 -14.15 17.36 7.62
CA GLU A 7 -14.63 16.79 8.87
C GLU A 7 -16.09 16.34 8.67
N LEU A 8 -16.30 15.03 8.54
CA LEU A 8 -17.62 14.43 8.51
C LEU A 8 -17.90 13.84 9.90
N GLY A 9 -18.15 14.71 10.88
CA GLY A 9 -18.41 14.32 12.27
C GLY A 9 -17.21 13.58 12.89
N PRO A 10 -17.31 12.28 13.25
CA PRO A 10 -16.21 11.51 13.84
C PRO A 10 -15.12 11.11 12.82
N PHE A 11 -15.32 11.35 11.51
CA PHE A 11 -14.37 10.99 10.47
C PHE A 11 -13.65 12.24 9.94
N THR A 12 -12.36 12.32 10.24
CA THR A 12 -11.46 13.33 9.71
C THR A 12 -10.71 12.76 8.51
N ILE A 13 -10.92 13.31 7.33
CA ILE A 13 -10.16 12.91 6.14
C ILE A 13 -8.91 13.77 6.05
N HIS A 14 -7.76 13.12 6.21
CA HIS A 14 -6.47 13.77 6.08
C HIS A 14 -6.03 13.90 4.62
N THR A 15 -5.42 15.03 4.30
CA THR A 15 -4.80 15.32 2.98
C THR A 15 -3.81 14.23 2.59
N VAL A 16 -2.96 13.83 3.53
CA VAL A 16 -2.00 12.72 3.36
C VAL A 16 -2.69 11.43 2.89
N SER A 17 -3.81 11.06 3.51
CA SER A 17 -4.56 9.83 3.20
C SER A 17 -5.20 9.89 1.81
N LEU A 18 -5.69 11.06 1.40
CA LEU A 18 -6.25 11.25 0.06
C LEU A 18 -5.17 11.06 -1.01
N PHE A 19 -4.02 11.72 -0.86
CA PHE A 19 -2.92 11.62 -1.83
C PHE A 19 -2.32 10.22 -1.88
N HIS A 20 -2.15 9.53 -0.74
CA HIS A 20 -1.69 8.14 -0.73
C HIS A 20 -2.67 7.20 -1.44
N THR A 21 -3.97 7.31 -1.12
CA THR A 21 -5.00 6.50 -1.77
C THR A 21 -5.07 6.77 -3.27
N GLY A 22 -5.02 8.05 -3.67
CA GLY A 22 -4.95 8.45 -5.07
C GLY A 22 -3.72 7.87 -5.79
N GLY A 23 -2.55 7.92 -5.15
CA GLY A 23 -1.32 7.33 -5.68
C GLY A 23 -1.43 5.82 -5.89
N ILE A 24 -2.03 5.09 -4.94
CA ILE A 24 -2.30 3.66 -5.08
C ILE A 24 -3.24 3.40 -6.26
N LEU A 25 -4.36 4.11 -6.34
CA LEU A 25 -5.34 3.93 -7.42
C LEU A 25 -4.75 4.23 -8.80
N ILE A 26 -3.96 5.28 -8.93
CA ILE A 26 -3.26 5.64 -10.17
C ILE A 26 -2.23 4.58 -10.54
N GLY A 27 -1.48 4.06 -9.57
CA GLY A 27 -0.53 2.97 -9.78
C GLY A 27 -1.20 1.68 -10.27
N ILE A 28 -2.33 1.32 -9.66
CA ILE A 28 -3.15 0.16 -10.07
C ILE A 28 -3.71 0.36 -11.47
N TRP A 29 -4.28 1.54 -11.75
CA TRP A 29 -4.78 1.89 -13.08
C TRP A 29 -3.68 1.80 -14.14
N TRP A 30 -2.49 2.33 -13.85
CA TRP A 30 -1.34 2.24 -14.74
C TRP A 30 -0.96 0.78 -15.02
N LEU A 31 -0.81 -0.03 -13.97
CA LEU A 31 -0.42 -1.43 -14.10
C LEU A 31 -1.46 -2.23 -14.90
N TYR A 32 -2.75 -1.97 -14.69
CA TYR A 32 -3.84 -2.55 -15.47
C TYR A 32 -3.74 -2.21 -16.97
N ARG A 33 -3.48 -0.93 -17.29
CA ARG A 33 -3.27 -0.48 -18.67
C ARG A 33 -2.06 -1.15 -19.32
N GLN A 34 -0.98 -1.34 -18.56
CA GLN A 34 0.20 -2.05 -19.04
C GLN A 34 -0.08 -3.54 -19.24
N ALA A 35 -0.92 -4.16 -18.42
CA ALA A 35 -1.31 -5.57 -18.59
C ALA A 35 -1.94 -5.81 -19.96
N ILE A 36 -2.93 -4.99 -20.32
CA ILE A 36 -3.60 -5.04 -21.63
C ILE A 36 -2.59 -4.85 -22.75
N LYS A 37 -1.70 -3.86 -22.64
CA LYS A 37 -0.69 -3.55 -23.66
C LYS A 37 0.31 -4.70 -23.87
N ASN A 38 0.72 -5.35 -22.79
CA ASN A 38 1.73 -6.43 -22.81
C ASN A 38 1.12 -7.84 -22.93
N ARG A 39 -0.20 -7.94 -23.20
CA ARG A 39 -0.94 -9.21 -23.31
C ARG A 39 -0.85 -10.10 -22.07
N VAL A 40 -0.71 -9.47 -20.90
CA VAL A 40 -0.82 -10.13 -19.60
C VAL A 40 -2.28 -10.06 -19.17
N ASP A 41 -2.78 -11.14 -18.56
CA ASP A 41 -4.15 -11.21 -18.04
C ASP A 41 -4.42 -10.08 -17.03
N PRO A 42 -5.29 -9.10 -17.37
CA PRO A 42 -5.57 -7.97 -16.49
C PRO A 42 -6.22 -8.37 -15.17
N GLN A 43 -6.94 -9.50 -15.13
CA GLN A 43 -7.56 -9.99 -13.90
C GLN A 43 -6.48 -10.42 -12.90
N LYS A 44 -5.48 -11.20 -13.35
CA LYS A 44 -4.33 -11.58 -12.52
C LYS A 44 -3.57 -10.36 -11.98
N ILE A 45 -3.51 -9.29 -12.76
CA ILE A 45 -2.85 -8.05 -12.33
C ILE A 45 -3.66 -7.29 -11.29
N MET A 46 -4.99 -7.32 -11.36
CA MET A 46 -5.85 -6.77 -10.31
C MET A 46 -5.79 -7.59 -9.03
N ASP A 47 -5.82 -8.90 -9.14
CA ASP A 47 -5.63 -9.81 -8.01
C ASP A 47 -4.26 -9.58 -7.34
N LEU A 48 -3.19 -9.45 -8.14
CA LEU A 48 -1.85 -9.09 -7.67
C LEU A 48 -1.87 -7.76 -6.91
N ALA A 49 -2.46 -6.71 -7.49
CA ALA A 49 -2.52 -5.39 -6.87
C ALA A 49 -3.24 -5.42 -5.51
N VAL A 50 -4.39 -6.11 -5.44
CA VAL A 50 -5.15 -6.28 -4.19
C VAL A 50 -4.32 -7.02 -3.15
N ILE A 51 -3.70 -8.13 -3.52
CA ILE A 51 -2.85 -8.92 -2.61
C ILE A 51 -1.68 -8.09 -2.10
N VAL A 52 -0.96 -7.38 -2.98
CA VAL A 52 0.16 -6.52 -2.60
C VAL A 52 -0.27 -5.43 -1.62
N VAL A 53 -1.40 -4.75 -1.87
CA VAL A 53 -1.92 -3.71 -0.99
C VAL A 53 -2.31 -4.28 0.38
N LEU A 54 -3.01 -5.42 0.42
CA LEU A 54 -3.41 -6.06 1.67
C LEU A 54 -2.20 -6.46 2.51
N TRP A 55 -1.22 -7.11 1.91
CA TRP A 55 0.01 -7.51 2.59
C TRP A 55 0.87 -6.32 3.01
N ALA A 56 0.89 -5.24 2.21
CA ALA A 56 1.57 -4.01 2.59
C ALA A 56 0.93 -3.37 3.84
N ILE A 57 -0.40 -3.32 3.93
CA ILE A 57 -1.09 -2.78 5.11
C ILE A 57 -0.77 -3.63 6.35
N ILE A 58 -0.84 -4.96 6.22
CA ILE A 58 -0.52 -5.89 7.30
C ILE A 58 0.94 -5.72 7.75
N GLY A 59 1.89 -5.73 6.81
CA GLY A 59 3.31 -5.59 7.11
C GLY A 59 3.65 -4.25 7.73
N ALA A 60 3.06 -3.16 7.23
CA ALA A 60 3.27 -1.82 7.78
C ALA A 60 2.80 -1.70 9.23
N ARG A 61 1.72 -2.41 9.59
CA ARG A 61 1.20 -2.46 10.96
C ARG A 61 2.01 -3.37 11.87
N LEU A 62 2.42 -4.54 11.38
CA LEU A 62 3.26 -5.45 12.15
C LEU A 62 4.61 -4.82 12.50
N PHE A 63 5.25 -4.16 11.53
CA PHE A 63 6.52 -3.48 11.78
C PHE A 63 6.38 -2.30 12.75
N SER A 64 5.31 -1.50 12.68
CA SER A 64 5.15 -0.40 13.63
C SER A 64 5.04 -0.90 15.07
N ILE A 65 4.30 -1.98 15.30
CA ILE A 65 4.18 -2.59 16.63
C ILE A 65 5.52 -3.16 17.12
N LEU A 66 6.29 -3.79 16.23
CA LEU A 66 7.56 -4.41 16.59
C LEU A 66 8.68 -3.39 16.85
N PHE A 67 8.72 -2.29 16.10
CA PHE A 67 9.84 -1.36 16.11
C PHE A 67 9.57 -0.04 16.83
N ASP A 68 8.31 0.36 17.06
CA ASP A 68 7.98 1.61 17.77
C ASP A 68 8.06 1.45 19.31
N GLY A 69 8.54 0.31 19.83
CA GLY A 69 8.64 0.05 21.28
C GLY A 69 7.29 -0.10 21.99
N SER A 70 6.18 -0.15 21.25
CA SER A 70 4.81 -0.21 21.75
C SER A 70 4.32 -1.65 21.99
N LEU A 71 5.16 -2.66 21.73
CA LEU A 71 4.82 -4.08 21.82
C LEU A 71 4.17 -4.45 23.16
N GLN A 72 4.72 -3.99 24.27
CA GLN A 72 4.21 -4.29 25.61
C GLN A 72 2.81 -3.69 25.86
N TRP A 73 2.52 -2.52 25.26
CA TRP A 73 1.22 -1.86 25.34
C TRP A 73 0.15 -2.57 24.49
N TYR A 74 0.55 -3.06 23.30
CA TYR A 74 -0.33 -3.84 22.42
C TYR A 74 -0.64 -5.23 22.97
N LEU A 75 0.30 -5.87 23.67
CA LEU A 75 0.06 -7.15 24.36
C LEU A 75 -0.99 -7.02 25.47
N GLN A 76 -1.07 -5.86 26.13
CA GLN A 76 -2.10 -5.57 27.13
C GLN A 76 -3.45 -5.21 26.49
N ASN A 77 -3.48 -4.82 25.21
CA ASN A 77 -4.68 -4.39 24.49
C ASN A 77 -4.68 -4.94 23.05
N PRO A 78 -4.89 -6.26 22.85
CA PRO A 78 -4.71 -6.90 21.54
C PRO A 78 -5.67 -6.37 20.47
N LEU A 79 -6.89 -5.95 20.85
CA LEU A 79 -7.84 -5.30 19.93
C LEU A 79 -7.29 -3.96 19.36
N LYS A 80 -6.35 -3.34 20.08
CA LYS A 80 -5.45 -2.24 19.71
C LYS A 80 -4.85 -2.36 18.31
N ILE A 81 -4.44 -3.57 17.99
CA ILE A 81 -3.65 -3.91 16.81
C ILE A 81 -4.46 -3.66 15.53
N LEU A 82 -5.78 -3.96 15.57
CA LEU A 82 -6.70 -3.84 14.45
C LEU A 82 -7.22 -2.41 14.21
N MET A 83 -6.97 -1.49 15.15
CA MET A 83 -7.37 -0.09 15.01
C MET A 83 -6.43 0.66 14.06
N LEU A 84 -6.60 0.41 12.75
CA LEU A 84 -5.80 0.99 11.66
C LEU A 84 -5.96 2.53 11.54
N TRP A 85 -7.05 3.07 12.09
CA TRP A 85 -7.37 4.51 12.07
C TRP A 85 -6.58 5.35 13.10
N ASN A 86 -5.94 4.72 14.09
CA ASN A 86 -5.14 5.45 15.09
C ASN A 86 -3.72 5.82 14.57
N GLY A 87 -3.44 5.61 13.29
CA GLY A 87 -2.10 5.77 12.72
C GLY A 87 -1.13 4.67 13.17
N GLY A 88 0.17 4.90 12.94
CA GLY A 88 1.23 3.93 13.26
C GLY A 88 1.44 2.90 12.15
N PHE A 89 1.95 3.36 11.01
CA PHE A 89 2.37 2.53 9.88
C PHE A 89 3.83 2.78 9.57
N THR A 90 4.61 1.71 9.46
CA THR A 90 6.02 1.80 9.07
C THR A 90 6.16 1.43 7.60
N PHE A 91 6.73 2.33 6.80
CA PHE A 91 6.95 2.11 5.36
C PHE A 91 7.71 0.81 5.07
N TYR A 92 8.78 0.53 5.82
CA TYR A 92 9.61 -0.66 5.63
C TYR A 92 8.83 -1.97 5.72
N GLY A 93 7.91 -2.08 6.68
CA GLY A 93 7.07 -3.26 6.81
C GLY A 93 6.12 -3.43 5.63
N GLY A 94 5.52 -2.34 5.17
CA GLY A 94 4.63 -2.38 4.00
C GLY A 94 5.36 -2.74 2.72
N PHE A 95 6.56 -2.18 2.53
CA PHE A 95 7.41 -2.49 1.39
C PHE A 95 7.84 -3.97 1.37
N LEU A 96 8.36 -4.49 2.49
CA LEU A 96 8.86 -5.87 2.57
C LEU A 96 7.75 -6.91 2.35
N PHE A 97 6.61 -6.76 3.04
CA PHE A 97 5.49 -7.70 2.89
C PHE A 97 4.78 -7.55 1.55
N GLY A 98 4.60 -6.32 1.06
CA GLY A 98 4.03 -6.08 -0.27
C GLY A 98 4.88 -6.68 -1.38
N LEU A 99 6.20 -6.46 -1.34
CA LEU A 99 7.15 -7.04 -2.29
C LEU A 99 7.16 -8.58 -2.21
N GLY A 100 7.23 -9.13 -1.00
CA GLY A 100 7.23 -10.57 -0.77
C GLY A 100 5.97 -11.25 -1.30
N ALA A 101 4.79 -10.67 -1.01
CA ALA A 101 3.51 -11.16 -1.49
C ALA A 101 3.38 -11.04 -3.02
N GLY A 102 3.89 -9.95 -3.60
CA GLY A 102 3.91 -9.77 -5.05
C GLY A 102 4.77 -10.82 -5.75
N ILE A 103 6.01 -11.03 -5.30
CA ILE A 103 6.91 -12.06 -5.84
C ILE A 103 6.29 -13.45 -5.70
N TRP A 104 5.70 -13.75 -4.54
CA TRP A 104 5.02 -15.02 -4.31
C TRP A 104 3.85 -15.23 -5.28
N TYR A 105 2.99 -14.22 -5.45
CA TYR A 105 1.83 -14.30 -6.34
C TYR A 105 2.26 -14.48 -7.81
N VAL A 106 3.22 -13.69 -8.28
CA VAL A 106 3.76 -13.77 -9.64
C VAL A 106 4.29 -15.18 -9.92
N ARG A 107 5.08 -15.75 -9.00
CA ARG A 107 5.60 -17.12 -9.12
C ARG A 107 4.50 -18.18 -9.08
N LYS A 108 3.49 -17.99 -8.22
CA LYS A 108 2.36 -18.94 -8.09
C LYS A 108 1.50 -19.01 -9.35
N HIS A 109 1.44 -17.94 -10.13
CA HIS A 109 0.60 -17.83 -11.33
C HIS A 109 1.38 -17.91 -12.65
N ASP A 110 2.64 -18.37 -12.59
CA ASP A 110 3.57 -18.52 -13.72
C ASP A 110 3.70 -17.26 -14.58
N LEU A 111 3.72 -16.10 -13.92
CA LEU A 111 3.95 -14.81 -14.57
C LEU A 111 5.45 -14.49 -14.60
N ASP A 112 5.90 -13.80 -15.65
CA ASP A 112 7.28 -13.34 -15.75
C ASP A 112 7.54 -12.20 -14.77
N LEU A 113 8.35 -12.47 -13.74
CA LEU A 113 8.68 -11.51 -12.69
C LEU A 113 9.30 -10.22 -13.22
N TRP A 114 10.18 -10.30 -14.23
CA TRP A 114 10.84 -9.13 -14.79
C TRP A 114 9.87 -8.30 -15.60
N GLN A 115 9.05 -8.96 -16.42
CA GLN A 115 8.01 -8.27 -17.18
C GLN A 115 7.02 -7.53 -16.26
N ILE A 116 6.55 -8.18 -15.20
CA ILE A 116 5.64 -7.55 -14.23
C ILE A 116 6.34 -6.39 -13.49
N SER A 117 7.60 -6.56 -13.12
CA SER A 117 8.38 -5.52 -12.44
C SER A 117 8.59 -4.30 -13.32
N ASP A 118 8.92 -4.47 -14.60
CA ASP A 118 9.09 -3.40 -15.58
C ASP A 118 7.77 -2.65 -15.82
N MET A 119 6.65 -3.38 -15.88
CA MET A 119 5.32 -2.78 -15.99
C MET A 119 4.94 -1.97 -14.73
N ALA A 120 5.34 -2.44 -13.55
CA ALA A 120 5.00 -1.83 -12.27
C ALA A 120 5.88 -0.62 -11.89
N ALA A 121 7.13 -0.58 -12.35
CA ALA A 121 8.09 0.46 -11.95
C ALA A 121 7.57 1.90 -12.14
N PRO A 122 6.94 2.28 -13.26
CA PRO A 122 6.40 3.64 -13.40
C PRO A 122 5.21 3.90 -12.47
N GLY A 123 4.36 2.89 -12.22
CA GLY A 123 3.25 2.99 -11.27
C GLY A 123 3.72 3.19 -9.84
N LEU A 124 4.80 2.51 -9.43
CA LEU A 124 5.43 2.69 -8.13
C LEU A 124 6.04 4.09 -7.98
N ALA A 125 6.70 4.60 -9.02
CA ALA A 125 7.24 5.96 -9.02
C ALA A 125 6.13 7.01 -8.85
N LEU A 126 4.98 6.84 -9.52
CA LEU A 126 3.80 7.68 -9.32
C LEU A 126 3.28 7.58 -7.89
N GLY A 127 3.15 6.37 -7.33
CA GLY A 127 2.72 6.19 -5.94
C GLY A 127 3.61 6.93 -4.94
N ILE A 128 4.94 6.87 -5.10
CA ILE A 128 5.90 7.60 -4.26
C ILE A 128 5.74 9.13 -4.44
N ALA A 129 5.62 9.60 -5.68
CA ALA A 129 5.43 11.02 -5.96
C ALA A 129 4.16 11.58 -5.29
N PHE A 130 3.04 10.86 -5.40
CA PHE A 130 1.80 11.21 -4.72
C PHE A 130 1.93 11.17 -3.19
N GLY A 131 2.62 10.17 -2.64
CA GLY A 131 2.92 10.12 -1.20
C GLY A 131 3.71 11.36 -0.74
N ARG A 132 4.69 11.80 -1.53
CA ARG A 132 5.47 13.03 -1.24
C ARG A 132 4.65 14.30 -1.36
N LEU A 133 3.75 14.40 -2.35
CA LEU A 133 2.81 15.52 -2.43
C LEU A 133 1.91 15.57 -1.20
N GLY A 134 1.42 14.42 -0.74
CA GLY A 134 0.65 14.32 0.50
C GLY A 134 1.40 14.81 1.74
N CYS A 135 2.74 14.69 1.79
CA CYS A 135 3.54 15.24 2.89
C CYS A 135 3.73 16.77 2.81
N PHE A 136 3.61 17.35 1.61
CA PHE A 136 3.80 18.77 1.39
C PHE A 136 2.53 19.59 1.72
N PHE A 137 1.36 19.04 1.39
CA PHE A 137 0.06 19.66 1.63
C PHE A 137 -0.47 19.37 3.03
#